data_AF-A0A7I8JBI5-F1
#
_entry.id   AF-A0A7I8JBI5-F1
#
_cell.length_a   1.000
_cell.length_b   1.000
_cell.length_c   1.000
_cell.angle_alpha   90.00
_cell.angle_beta   90.00
_cell.angle_gamma   90.00
#
_symmetry.space_group_name_H-M   'P 1'
#
loop_
_entity.id
_entity.type
_entity.pdbx_description
1 polymer ?
#
loop_
_entity_poly.entity_id
_entity_poly.type
_entity_poly.pdbx_seq_one_letter_code
_entity_poly.pdbx_strand_id
1 'polypeptide(L)'
;MAWNVFKFCTVLRGLGSIMIFLVLGIIGLSYYAIVLTNYGPALYSGVLGEAAVALAILVLFIAWCLVMLLWSYFSVVLTDPGSVPPNWRPVVDEEKADTIPLTVPDWASFFLGGRCVLKMDHHCVWVVNCVGALNYKFFLLFLLYAFLETTLVTLSLLPHFIAFFNDGVIPGSPGTLATTFIAFVLNLAFSLSLLGFMMMHFSLVSGNTTTIEAYEKKTAPKWRYDLGRKKNFEQVFGADKRYWFVPSYSEEDLRRMPALQGLDFPSRPNSGGQEL
;
A
#
# COMPACT_ATOMS: atom_id res chain seq x y z
N MET A 1 28.78 23.43 -17.09
CA MET A 1 28.79 22.00 -16.72
C MET A 1 27.35 21.53 -16.62
N ALA A 2 26.83 20.89 -17.67
CA ALA A 2 25.51 20.27 -17.63
C ALA A 2 25.59 19.04 -16.71
N TRP A 3 24.89 19.08 -15.58
CA TRP A 3 24.77 17.94 -14.68
C TRP A 3 24.05 16.81 -15.44
N ASN A 4 24.70 15.65 -15.56
CA ASN A 4 24.13 14.48 -16.22
C ASN A 4 22.97 13.93 -15.38
N VAL A 5 21.73 14.37 -15.69
CA VAL A 5 20.47 13.86 -15.13
C VAL A 5 20.41 12.32 -15.15
N PHE A 6 21.05 11.69 -16.14
CA PHE A 6 21.15 10.23 -16.24
C PHE A 6 21.96 9.58 -15.10
N LYS A 7 23.05 10.19 -14.62
CA LYS A 7 23.81 9.68 -13.46
C LYS A 7 23.02 9.82 -12.16
N PHE A 8 22.27 10.91 -12.02
CA PHE A 8 21.35 11.11 -10.89
C PHE A 8 20.22 10.07 -10.90
N CYS A 9 19.66 9.72 -12.07
CA CYS A 9 18.70 8.63 -12.24
C CYS A 9 19.26 7.25 -11.84
N THR A 10 20.52 6.93 -12.16
CA THR A 10 21.14 5.65 -11.76
C THR A 10 21.34 5.57 -10.25
N VAL A 11 21.78 6.65 -9.61
CA VAL A 11 21.90 6.73 -8.14
C VAL A 11 20.52 6.65 -7.47
N LEU A 12 19.51 7.34 -7.99
CA LEU A 12 18.13 7.22 -7.49
C LEU A 12 17.55 5.81 -7.68
N ARG A 13 17.86 5.12 -8.79
CA ARG A 13 17.48 3.71 -8.98
C ARG A 13 18.18 2.80 -7.97
N GLY A 14 19.46 3.03 -7.69
CA GLY A 14 20.22 2.32 -6.65
C GLY A 14 19.69 2.56 -5.24
N LEU A 15 19.37 3.82 -4.90
CA LEU A 15 18.72 4.19 -3.64
C LEU A 15 17.31 3.59 -3.51
N GLY A 16 16.58 3.50 -4.61
CA GLY A 16 15.30 2.81 -4.67
C GLY A 16 15.42 1.36 -4.22
N SER A 17 16.36 0.60 -4.78
CA SER A 17 16.58 -0.81 -4.38
C SER A 17 16.85 -0.98 -2.88
N ILE A 18 17.47 0.00 -2.20
CA ILE A 18 17.70 -0.05 -0.75
C ILE A 18 16.39 -0.11 0.02
N MET A 19 15.35 0.61 -0.42
CA MET A 19 14.05 0.60 0.26
C MET A 19 13.37 -0.77 0.17
N ILE A 20 13.52 -1.46 -0.96
CA ILE A 20 13.01 -2.83 -1.12
C ILE A 20 13.72 -3.77 -0.15
N PHE A 21 15.05 -3.69 -0.07
CA PHE A 21 15.81 -4.50 0.89
C PHE A 21 15.47 -4.16 2.33
N LEU A 22 15.18 -2.89 2.66
CA LEU A 22 14.74 -2.50 3.98
C LEU A 22 13.39 -3.12 4.34
N VAL A 23 12.39 -3.05 3.45
CA VAL A 23 11.08 -3.68 3.66
C VAL A 23 11.23 -5.19 3.85
N LEU A 24 11.98 -5.87 2.97
CA LEU A 24 12.25 -7.30 3.08
C LEU A 24 13.03 -7.65 4.35
N GLY A 25 13.94 -6.77 4.79
CA GLY A 25 14.68 -6.92 6.04
C GLY A 25 13.78 -6.83 7.28
N ILE A 26 12.80 -5.92 7.27
CA ILE A 26 11.80 -5.79 8.34
C ILE A 26 10.92 -7.05 8.40
N ILE A 27 10.41 -7.51 7.26
CA ILE A 27 9.63 -8.76 7.17
C ILE A 27 10.49 -9.95 7.62
N GLY A 28 11.75 -9.99 7.22
CA GLY A 28 12.71 -11.02 7.63
C GLY A 28 12.98 -11.02 9.14
N LEU A 29 13.08 -9.83 9.76
CA LEU A 29 13.20 -9.70 11.21
C LEU A 29 11.96 -10.24 11.92
N SER A 30 10.75 -9.90 11.45
CA SER A 30 9.50 -10.44 11.98
C SER A 30 9.44 -11.97 11.85
N TYR A 31 9.82 -12.51 10.69
CA TYR A 31 9.90 -13.95 10.46
C TYR A 31 10.89 -14.62 11.43
N TYR A 32 12.09 -14.06 11.55
CA TYR A 32 13.12 -14.59 12.44
C TYR A 32 12.65 -14.56 13.90
N ALA A 33 12.03 -13.46 14.35
CA ALA A 33 11.47 -13.32 15.68
C ALA A 33 10.37 -14.36 15.96
N ILE A 34 9.34 -14.44 15.12
CA ILE A 34 8.20 -15.33 15.33
C ILE A 34 8.58 -16.80 15.15
N VAL A 35 9.18 -17.14 14.02
CA VAL A 35 9.38 -18.54 13.62
C VAL A 35 10.59 -19.15 14.31
N LEU A 36 11.73 -18.48 14.27
CA LEU A 36 12.98 -19.11 14.69
C LEU A 36 13.27 -18.93 16.18
N THR A 37 12.88 -17.79 16.76
CA THR A 37 13.26 -17.49 18.15
C THR A 37 12.18 -17.80 19.19
N ASN A 38 10.89 -17.61 18.88
CA ASN A 38 9.83 -17.75 19.88
C ASN A 38 8.94 -18.98 19.64
N TYR A 39 8.24 -19.09 18.50
CA TYR A 39 7.19 -20.10 18.32
C TYR A 39 7.65 -21.41 17.67
N GLY A 40 8.68 -21.40 16.82
CA GLY A 40 9.24 -22.65 16.28
C GLY A 40 9.80 -23.58 17.37
N PRO A 41 10.65 -23.09 18.29
CA PRO A 41 11.12 -23.89 19.42
C PRO A 41 10.00 -24.37 20.34
N ALA A 42 8.95 -23.56 20.53
CA ALA A 42 7.80 -23.91 21.38
C ALA A 42 7.02 -25.13 20.87
N LEU A 43 7.10 -25.47 19.58
CA LEU A 43 6.53 -26.72 19.05
C LEU A 43 7.17 -27.98 19.67
N TYR A 44 8.42 -27.86 20.14
CA TYR A 44 9.19 -28.95 20.70
C TYR A 44 9.24 -28.92 22.23
N SER A 45 8.43 -28.08 22.90
CA SER A 45 8.42 -27.96 24.36
C SER A 45 7.92 -29.21 25.08
N GLY A 46 7.24 -30.11 24.36
CA GLY A 46 6.61 -31.32 24.93
C GLY A 46 5.27 -31.03 25.64
N VAL A 47 4.86 -29.76 25.73
CA VAL A 47 3.59 -29.34 26.33
C VAL A 47 2.55 -29.15 25.23
N LEU A 48 1.53 -30.01 25.20
CA LEU A 48 0.53 -30.04 24.12
C LEU A 48 -0.18 -28.68 23.92
N GLY A 49 -0.53 -27.99 25.00
CA GLY A 49 -1.20 -26.69 24.93
C GLY A 49 -0.33 -25.61 24.29
N GLU A 50 0.95 -25.53 24.67
CA GLU A 50 1.90 -24.57 24.11
C GLU A 50 2.19 -24.86 22.64
N ALA A 51 2.41 -26.14 22.30
CA ALA A 51 2.63 -26.56 20.93
C ALA A 51 1.43 -26.25 20.02
N ALA A 52 0.20 -26.42 20.52
CA ALA A 52 -1.01 -26.09 19.76
C ALA A 52 -1.15 -24.58 19.50
N VAL A 53 -0.87 -23.74 20.51
CA VAL A 53 -0.88 -22.27 20.36
C VAL A 53 0.21 -21.83 19.38
N ALA A 54 1.42 -22.37 19.52
CA ALA A 54 2.53 -22.08 18.63
C ALA A 54 2.22 -22.47 17.19
N LEU A 55 1.63 -23.65 16.97
CA LEU A 55 1.22 -24.09 15.64
C LEU A 55 0.18 -23.15 15.03
N ALA A 56 -0.84 -22.75 15.80
CA ALA A 56 -1.87 -21.83 15.31
C ALA A 56 -1.28 -20.48 14.88
N ILE A 57 -0.38 -19.91 15.68
CA ILE A 57 0.30 -18.65 15.37
C ILE A 57 1.18 -18.80 14.13
N LEU A 58 1.96 -19.88 14.03
CA LEU A 58 2.83 -20.13 12.88
C LEU A 58 2.03 -20.33 11.58
N VAL A 59 0.91 -21.06 11.63
CA VAL A 59 0.03 -21.24 10.46
C VAL A 59 -0.56 -19.90 10.03
N LEU A 60 -1.08 -19.11 10.97
CA LEU A 60 -1.65 -17.79 10.66
C LEU A 60 -0.59 -16.83 10.10
N PHE A 61 0.61 -16.81 10.70
CA PHE A 61 1.72 -15.96 10.27
C PHE A 61 2.26 -16.37 8.89
N ILE A 62 2.61 -17.65 8.71
CA ILE A 62 3.28 -18.15 7.50
C ILE A 62 2.27 -18.33 6.36
N ALA A 63 1.22 -19.11 6.56
CA ALA A 63 0.36 -19.56 5.47
C ALA A 63 -0.58 -18.45 4.98
N TRP A 64 -0.98 -17.53 5.86
CA TRP A 64 -1.95 -16.49 5.52
C TRP A 64 -1.30 -15.11 5.39
N CYS A 65 -0.70 -14.59 6.45
CA CYS A 65 -0.22 -13.19 6.43
C CYS A 65 1.02 -13.00 5.54
N LEU A 66 2.05 -13.83 5.70
CA LEU A 66 3.33 -13.64 4.99
C LEU A 66 3.19 -13.83 3.47
N VAL A 67 2.47 -14.88 3.04
CA VAL A 67 2.23 -15.14 1.61
C VAL A 67 1.46 -13.97 0.99
N MET A 68 0.37 -13.53 1.63
CA MET A 68 -0.45 -12.44 1.08
C MET A 68 0.26 -11.08 1.13
N LEU A 69 1.06 -10.83 2.16
CA LEU A 69 1.90 -9.64 2.27
C LEU A 69 2.92 -9.57 1.13
N LEU A 70 3.71 -10.64 0.94
CA LEU A 70 4.73 -10.68 -0.10
C LEU A 70 4.09 -10.62 -1.49
N TRP A 71 3.00 -11.36 -1.73
CA TRP A 71 2.30 -11.30 -3.00
C TRP A 71 1.79 -9.89 -3.30
N SER A 72 1.13 -9.24 -2.34
CA SER A 72 0.63 -7.87 -2.52
C SER A 72 1.77 -6.87 -2.71
N TYR A 73 2.86 -7.00 -1.96
CA TYR A 73 4.05 -6.15 -2.07
C TYR A 73 4.70 -6.25 -3.45
N PHE A 74 4.97 -7.46 -3.92
CA PHE A 74 5.54 -7.64 -5.25
C PHE A 74 4.56 -7.24 -6.36
N SER A 75 3.25 -7.47 -6.19
CA SER A 75 2.26 -6.98 -7.14
C SER A 75 2.29 -5.46 -7.28
N VAL A 76 2.41 -4.68 -6.19
CA VAL A 76 2.51 -3.21 -6.31
C VAL A 76 3.86 -2.73 -6.85
N VAL A 77 4.96 -3.38 -6.46
CA VAL A 77 6.33 -3.04 -6.91
C VAL A 77 6.50 -3.29 -8.40
N LEU A 78 5.99 -4.43 -8.90
CA LEU A 78 6.26 -4.90 -10.26
C LEU A 78 5.20 -4.47 -11.28
N THR A 79 4.00 -4.10 -10.84
CA THR A 79 2.93 -3.67 -11.76
C THR A 79 3.17 -2.23 -12.22
N ASP A 80 3.08 -2.01 -13.52
CA ASP A 80 3.07 -0.66 -14.08
C ASP A 80 1.85 0.12 -13.56
N PRO A 81 2.02 1.32 -12.99
CA PRO A 81 0.91 2.07 -12.39
C PRO A 81 -0.14 2.55 -13.41
N GLY A 82 0.14 2.42 -14.71
CA GLY A 82 -0.66 2.94 -15.81
C GLY A 82 -0.06 4.24 -16.33
N SER A 83 -0.08 4.38 -17.66
CA SER A 83 0.41 5.57 -18.36
C SER A 83 -0.66 6.17 -19.25
N VAL A 84 -0.61 7.49 -19.41
CA VAL A 84 -1.44 8.20 -20.38
C VAL A 84 -0.99 7.88 -21.82
N PRO A 85 -1.91 7.75 -22.80
CA PRO A 85 -1.55 7.51 -24.20
C PRO A 85 -0.58 8.57 -24.76
N PRO A 86 0.38 8.20 -25.63
CA PRO A 86 1.41 9.12 -26.13
C PRO A 86 0.89 10.35 -26.87
N ASN A 87 -0.30 10.25 -27.47
CA ASN A 87 -0.91 11.32 -28.28
C ASN A 87 -1.84 12.22 -27.46
N TRP A 88 -2.01 11.92 -26.17
CA TRP A 88 -2.87 12.70 -25.32
C TRP A 88 -2.21 14.03 -24.98
N ARG A 89 -2.98 15.11 -25.07
CA ARG A 89 -2.56 16.45 -24.69
C ARG A 89 -3.55 17.01 -23.69
N PRO A 90 -3.08 17.78 -22.69
CA PRO A 90 -3.99 18.50 -21.84
C PRO A 90 -4.83 19.49 -22.66
N VAL A 91 -6.10 19.63 -22.28
CA VAL A 91 -6.94 20.71 -22.76
C VAL A 91 -6.43 21.98 -22.06
N VAL A 92 -5.76 22.84 -22.82
CA VAL A 92 -5.30 24.14 -22.33
C VAL A 92 -6.47 25.12 -22.50
N ASP A 93 -6.96 25.66 -21.40
CA ASP A 93 -7.93 26.75 -21.41
C ASP A 93 -7.16 28.05 -21.76
N GLU A 94 -7.39 28.61 -22.96
CA GLU A 94 -6.63 29.76 -23.49
C GLU A 94 -6.81 31.04 -22.67
N GLU A 95 -7.83 31.15 -21.81
CA GLU A 95 -8.08 32.34 -20.97
C GLU A 95 -7.14 32.49 -19.76
N LYS A 96 -6.31 31.50 -19.43
CA LYS A 96 -5.36 31.56 -18.28
C LYS A 96 -3.89 31.40 -18.70
N ALA A 97 -3.51 31.97 -19.85
CA ALA A 97 -2.21 31.75 -20.47
C ALA A 97 -0.97 32.38 -19.76
N ASP A 98 -1.14 33.19 -18.71
CA ASP A 98 -0.03 33.91 -18.07
C ASP A 98 0.52 33.30 -16.77
N THR A 99 0.06 32.11 -16.40
CA THR A 99 0.67 31.32 -15.31
C THR A 99 1.16 29.99 -15.86
N ILE A 100 2.42 29.65 -15.53
CA ILE A 100 3.11 28.35 -15.72
C ILE A 100 2.11 27.22 -15.99
N PRO A 101 2.23 26.43 -17.07
CA PRO A 101 1.14 25.62 -17.62
C PRO A 101 0.50 24.74 -16.54
N LEU A 102 -0.61 25.25 -16.01
CA LEU A 102 -1.41 24.68 -14.91
C LEU A 102 -2.51 23.75 -15.43
N THR A 103 -2.35 23.25 -16.65
CA THR A 103 -3.29 22.33 -17.29
C THR A 103 -2.53 21.09 -17.68
N VAL A 104 -2.16 20.30 -16.69
CA VAL A 104 -2.09 18.84 -16.81
C VAL A 104 -3.23 18.38 -15.90
N PRO A 105 -4.15 17.49 -16.30
CA PRO A 105 -5.29 17.09 -15.50
C PRO A 105 -4.82 16.75 -14.10
N ASP A 106 -5.55 17.23 -13.11
CA ASP A 106 -5.27 17.09 -11.68
C ASP A 106 -4.92 15.65 -11.24
N TRP A 107 -5.33 14.63 -12.00
CA TRP A 107 -4.99 13.21 -11.78
C TRP A 107 -3.63 12.75 -12.34
N ALA A 108 -2.91 13.60 -13.08
CA ALA A 108 -1.70 13.27 -13.84
C ALA A 108 -0.48 14.07 -13.34
N SER A 109 -0.23 14.04 -12.03
CA SER A 109 0.81 14.87 -11.42
C SER A 109 1.90 14.07 -10.71
N PHE A 110 2.85 13.50 -11.49
CA PHE A 110 4.30 13.49 -11.14
C PHE A 110 5.17 12.97 -12.29
N PHE A 111 6.11 13.80 -12.75
CA PHE A 111 7.11 13.48 -13.76
C PHE A 111 8.34 12.78 -13.13
N LEU A 112 8.22 11.51 -12.75
CA LEU A 112 9.40 10.67 -12.53
C LEU A 112 9.77 9.97 -13.85
N GLY A 113 10.69 10.58 -14.59
CA GLY A 113 11.23 10.01 -15.83
C GLY A 113 10.45 10.32 -17.11
N GLY A 114 9.67 11.41 -17.15
CA GLY A 114 9.06 11.90 -18.40
C GLY A 114 7.73 11.26 -18.81
N ARG A 115 7.07 10.50 -17.92
CA ARG A 115 5.77 9.85 -18.19
C ARG A 115 4.68 10.30 -17.21
N CYS A 116 3.47 10.51 -17.70
CA CYS A 116 2.30 10.80 -16.87
C CYS A 116 1.64 9.50 -16.37
N VAL A 117 1.41 9.40 -15.06
CA VAL A 117 0.77 8.23 -14.43
C VAL A 117 -0.75 8.42 -14.42
N LEU A 118 -1.48 7.39 -14.85
CA LEU A 118 -2.94 7.42 -14.91
C LEU A 118 -3.56 7.29 -13.50
N LYS A 119 -4.53 8.16 -13.18
CA LYS A 119 -5.16 8.27 -11.85
C LYS A 119 -4.12 8.21 -10.74
N MET A 120 -3.10 9.06 -10.83
CA MET A 120 -2.00 9.07 -9.89
C MET A 120 -2.50 9.39 -8.48
N ASP A 121 -2.08 8.57 -7.53
CA ASP A 121 -2.26 8.85 -6.12
C ASP A 121 -0.99 9.50 -5.58
N HIS A 122 0.11 8.76 -5.47
CA HIS A 122 1.38 9.30 -4.99
C HIS A 122 2.57 8.49 -5.50
N HIS A 123 3.77 9.05 -5.36
CA HIS A 123 5.00 8.28 -5.50
C HIS A 123 5.38 7.67 -4.15
N CYS A 124 5.47 6.34 -4.08
CA CYS A 124 5.71 5.64 -2.83
C CYS A 124 7.14 5.10 -2.77
N VAL A 125 7.94 5.69 -1.88
CA VAL A 125 9.35 5.32 -1.67
C VAL A 125 9.50 3.86 -1.20
N TRP A 126 8.54 3.33 -0.43
CA TRP A 126 8.59 1.97 0.13
C TRP A 126 8.45 0.85 -0.91
N VAL A 127 7.80 1.15 -2.05
CA VAL A 127 7.63 0.21 -3.17
C VAL A 127 8.42 0.65 -4.40
N VAL A 128 9.12 1.79 -4.32
CA VAL A 128 9.96 2.35 -5.40
C VAL A 128 9.18 2.49 -6.71
N ASN A 129 7.89 2.78 -6.60
CA ASN A 129 6.98 2.86 -7.73
C ASN A 129 5.94 3.96 -7.48
N CYS A 130 5.36 4.48 -8.55
CA CYS A 130 4.15 5.29 -8.39
C CYS A 130 2.97 4.38 -8.07
N VAL A 131 2.04 4.90 -7.29
CA VAL A 131 0.74 4.28 -7.05
C VAL A 131 -0.27 5.02 -7.93
N GLY A 132 -0.91 4.29 -8.82
CA GLY A 132 -1.84 4.80 -9.82
C GLY A 132 -2.94 3.81 -10.14
N ALA A 133 -3.65 4.04 -11.23
CA ALA A 133 -4.88 3.31 -11.57
C ALA A 133 -4.74 1.78 -11.54
N LEU A 134 -3.64 1.24 -12.08
CA LEU A 134 -3.50 -0.20 -12.31
C LEU A 134 -2.91 -0.97 -11.13
N ASN A 135 -2.30 -0.29 -10.16
CA ASN A 135 -1.67 -0.93 -9.00
C ASN A 135 -2.23 -0.44 -7.65
N TYR A 136 -3.21 0.48 -7.63
CA TYR A 136 -3.77 1.03 -6.39
C TYR A 136 -4.40 -0.05 -5.50
N LYS A 137 -5.12 -1.02 -6.07
CA LYS A 137 -5.64 -2.17 -5.30
C LYS A 137 -4.53 -2.95 -4.62
N PHE A 138 -3.44 -3.23 -5.34
CA PHE A 138 -2.31 -4.00 -4.80
C PHE A 138 -1.63 -3.23 -3.66
N PHE A 139 -1.52 -1.92 -3.79
CA PHE A 139 -1.05 -1.05 -2.71
C PHE A 139 -1.97 -1.12 -1.48
N LEU A 140 -3.29 -1.03 -1.63
CA LEU A 140 -4.23 -1.12 -0.51
C LEU A 140 -4.19 -2.49 0.17
N LEU A 141 -4.05 -3.57 -0.61
CA LEU A 141 -3.87 -4.92 -0.06
C LEU A 141 -2.54 -5.06 0.66
N PHE A 142 -1.46 -4.47 0.13
CA PHE A 142 -0.18 -4.41 0.82
C PHE A 142 -0.31 -3.70 2.18
N LEU A 143 -0.99 -2.55 2.25
CA LEU A 143 -1.25 -1.87 3.53
C LEU A 143 -2.04 -2.74 4.51
N LEU A 144 -3.10 -3.40 4.03
CA LEU A 144 -3.93 -4.28 4.84
C LEU A 144 -3.12 -5.46 5.41
N TYR A 145 -2.41 -6.19 4.56
CA TYR A 145 -1.65 -7.36 4.99
C TYR A 145 -0.43 -7.00 5.84
N ALA A 146 0.21 -5.85 5.59
CA ALA A 146 1.28 -5.35 6.44
C ALA A 146 0.74 -4.97 7.83
N PHE A 147 -0.44 -4.33 7.90
CA PHE A 147 -1.09 -4.02 9.18
C PHE A 147 -1.46 -5.29 9.95
N LEU A 148 -2.03 -6.29 9.27
CA LEU A 148 -2.40 -7.57 9.90
C LEU A 148 -1.16 -8.34 10.39
N GLU A 149 -0.09 -8.38 9.59
CA GLU A 149 1.17 -9.05 9.96
C GLU A 149 1.84 -8.37 11.15
N THR A 150 2.06 -7.05 11.09
CA THR A 150 2.67 -6.29 12.19
C THR A 150 1.84 -6.36 13.48
N THR A 151 0.51 -6.35 13.38
CA THR A 151 -0.39 -6.53 14.53
C THR A 151 -0.28 -7.94 15.11
N LEU A 152 -0.29 -8.98 14.26
CA LEU A 152 -0.11 -10.36 14.70
C LEU A 152 1.22 -10.55 15.43
N VAL A 153 2.31 -10.02 14.87
CA VAL A 153 3.65 -10.07 15.50
C VAL A 153 3.63 -9.36 16.85
N THR A 154 3.06 -8.15 16.90
CA THR A 154 2.96 -7.36 18.14
C THR A 154 2.20 -8.11 19.24
N LEU A 155 1.02 -8.65 18.92
CA LEU A 155 0.20 -9.39 19.88
C LEU A 155 0.87 -10.69 20.34
N SER A 156 1.54 -11.39 19.43
CA SER A 156 2.24 -12.65 19.73
C SER A 156 3.47 -12.39 20.63
N LEU A 157 4.21 -11.32 20.39
CA LEU A 157 5.40 -10.98 21.18
C LEU A 157 5.06 -10.22 22.48
N LEU A 158 3.83 -9.72 22.67
CA LEU A 158 3.45 -8.96 23.85
C LEU A 158 3.72 -9.68 25.19
N PRO A 159 3.39 -10.97 25.38
CA PRO A 159 3.70 -11.68 26.63
C PRO A 159 5.20 -11.76 26.90
N HIS A 160 6.00 -12.00 25.86
CA HIS A 160 7.46 -12.06 25.93
C HIS A 160 8.06 -10.68 26.24
N PHE A 161 7.49 -9.63 25.66
CA PHE A 161 7.88 -8.25 25.93
C PHE A 161 7.54 -7.82 27.36
N ILE A 162 6.37 -8.20 27.89
CA ILE A 162 6.01 -7.93 29.30
C ILE A 162 6.93 -8.70 30.24
N ALA A 163 7.22 -9.97 29.94
CA ALA A 163 8.14 -10.80 30.72
C ALA A 163 9.54 -10.19 30.83
N PHE A 164 9.97 -9.40 29.84
CA PHE A 164 11.24 -8.67 29.88
C PHE A 164 11.36 -7.69 31.05
N PHE A 165 10.25 -7.10 31.49
CA PHE A 165 10.22 -6.11 32.56
C PHE A 165 9.87 -6.68 33.93
N ASN A 166 9.67 -8.01 34.02
CA ASN A 166 9.45 -8.67 35.29
C ASN A 166 10.80 -9.14 35.87
N ASP A 167 10.97 -9.11 37.19
CA ASP A 167 12.20 -9.51 37.92
C ASP A 167 12.52 -11.02 37.86
N GLY A 168 11.93 -11.75 36.90
CA GLY A 168 12.12 -13.18 36.70
C GLY A 168 13.33 -13.50 35.81
N VAL A 169 13.80 -14.75 35.90
CA VAL A 169 14.77 -15.27 34.93
C VAL A 169 14.07 -15.46 33.59
N ILE A 170 14.46 -14.68 32.58
CA ILE A 170 13.88 -14.79 31.24
C ILE A 170 14.60 -15.91 30.49
N PRO A 171 13.90 -16.97 30.06
CA PRO A 171 14.51 -18.03 29.26
C PRO A 171 14.85 -17.48 27.87
N GLY A 172 16.12 -17.63 27.45
CA GLY A 172 16.56 -17.24 26.11
C GLY A 172 18.00 -16.75 26.09
N SER A 173 18.61 -16.77 24.90
CA SER A 173 19.92 -16.14 24.70
C SER A 173 19.79 -14.61 24.67
N PRO A 174 20.85 -13.84 24.99
CA PRO A 174 20.84 -12.39 24.81
C PRO A 174 20.42 -11.95 23.40
N GLY A 175 20.78 -12.73 22.37
CA GLY A 175 20.37 -12.47 20.98
C GLY A 175 18.87 -12.66 20.75
N THR A 176 18.27 -13.70 21.34
CA THR A 176 16.82 -13.94 21.32
C THR A 176 16.07 -12.78 21.95
N LEU A 177 16.50 -12.35 23.14
CA LEU A 177 15.86 -11.25 23.87
C LEU A 177 15.95 -9.94 23.10
N ALA A 178 17.14 -9.60 22.59
CA ALA A 178 17.34 -8.40 21.78
C ALA A 178 16.46 -8.42 20.51
N THR A 179 16.40 -9.57 19.83
CA THR A 179 15.58 -9.75 18.63
C THR A 179 14.09 -9.55 18.95
N THR A 180 13.58 -10.23 19.98
CA THR A 180 12.16 -10.12 20.39
C THR A 180 11.81 -8.68 20.76
N PHE A 181 12.68 -7.99 21.49
CA PHE A 181 12.47 -6.61 21.89
C PHE A 181 12.41 -5.67 20.68
N ILE A 182 13.41 -5.74 19.79
CA ILE A 182 13.48 -4.88 18.60
C ILE A 182 12.29 -5.17 17.67
N ALA A 183 11.98 -6.45 17.44
CA ALA A 183 10.86 -6.86 16.61
C ALA A 183 9.53 -6.35 17.18
N PHE A 184 9.30 -6.45 18.50
CA PHE A 184 8.09 -5.94 19.13
C PHE A 184 7.93 -4.42 18.94
N VAL A 185 8.95 -3.63 19.30
CA VAL A 185 8.89 -2.17 19.23
C VAL A 185 8.68 -1.71 17.79
N LEU A 186 9.41 -2.30 16.85
CA LEU A 186 9.32 -1.96 15.44
C LEU A 186 7.93 -2.29 14.87
N ASN A 187 7.42 -3.51 15.11
CA ASN A 187 6.11 -3.92 14.60
C ASN A 187 4.96 -3.14 15.23
N LEU A 188 5.05 -2.78 16.52
CA LEU A 188 4.06 -1.91 17.16
C LEU A 188 4.03 -0.52 16.49
N ALA A 189 5.20 0.07 16.25
CA ALA A 189 5.30 1.38 15.60
C ALA A 189 4.72 1.34 14.17
N PHE A 190 5.05 0.31 13.39
CA PHE A 190 4.49 0.14 12.05
C PHE A 190 2.99 -0.15 12.08
N SER A 191 2.50 -1.01 12.98
CA SER A 191 1.07 -1.31 13.12
C SER A 191 0.24 -0.04 13.35
N LEU A 192 0.68 0.83 14.27
CA LEU A 192 0.01 2.11 14.55
C LEU A 192 0.07 3.08 13.35
N SER A 193 1.22 3.18 12.69
CA SER A 193 1.39 4.04 11.51
C SER A 193 0.53 3.58 10.34
N LEU A 194 0.55 2.27 10.04
CA LEU A 194 -0.20 1.65 8.95
C LEU A 194 -1.70 1.75 9.19
N LEU A 195 -2.16 1.64 10.44
CA LEU A 195 -3.57 1.82 10.78
C LEU A 195 -4.07 3.21 10.39
N GLY A 196 -3.33 4.27 10.74
CA GLY A 196 -3.67 5.64 10.36
C GLY A 196 -3.67 5.84 8.84
N PHE A 197 -2.66 5.29 8.16
CA PHE A 197 -2.55 5.40 6.70
C PHE A 197 -3.65 4.63 5.96
N MET A 198 -4.01 3.45 6.46
CA MET A 198 -5.13 2.65 5.94
C MET A 198 -6.47 3.36 6.14
N MET A 199 -6.72 3.98 7.30
CA MET A 199 -7.93 4.78 7.53
C MET A 199 -8.05 5.95 6.53
N MET A 200 -6.95 6.64 6.27
CA MET A 200 -6.89 7.72 5.30
C MET A 200 -7.23 7.21 3.89
N HIS A 201 -6.58 6.14 3.42
CA HIS A 201 -6.87 5.57 2.10
C HIS A 201 -8.29 4.98 1.99
N PHE A 202 -8.84 4.42 3.06
CA PHE A 202 -10.23 3.96 3.07
C PHE A 202 -11.22 5.13 2.89
N SER A 203 -10.93 6.29 3.48
CA SER A 203 -11.69 7.53 3.25
C SER A 203 -11.61 7.97 1.78
N LEU A 204 -10.41 7.92 1.19
CA LEU A 204 -10.17 8.25 -0.22
C LEU A 204 -10.94 7.34 -1.18
N VAL A 205 -10.88 6.02 -0.97
CA VAL A 205 -11.65 5.04 -1.75
C VAL A 205 -13.15 5.30 -1.58
N SER A 206 -13.61 5.56 -0.35
CA SER A 206 -15.02 5.86 -0.09
C SER A 206 -15.51 7.11 -0.80
N GLY A 207 -14.64 8.12 -0.98
CA GLY A 207 -14.93 9.37 -1.68
C GLY A 207 -14.56 9.40 -3.17
N ASN A 208 -14.02 8.30 -3.71
CA ASN A 208 -13.41 8.21 -5.04
C ASN A 208 -12.50 9.39 -5.38
N THR A 209 -11.60 9.70 -4.45
CA THR A 209 -10.60 10.76 -4.58
C THR A 209 -9.22 10.15 -4.42
N THR A 210 -8.24 10.58 -5.21
CA THR A 210 -6.82 10.33 -4.93
C THR A 210 -6.31 11.24 -3.82
N THR A 211 -5.12 10.98 -3.28
CA THR A 211 -4.46 11.87 -2.31
C THR A 211 -4.21 13.27 -2.89
N ILE A 212 -3.83 13.38 -4.16
CA ILE A 212 -3.65 14.66 -4.88
C ILE A 212 -4.98 15.40 -4.96
N GLU A 213 -6.02 14.73 -5.47
CA GLU A 213 -7.35 15.32 -5.61
C GLU A 213 -7.91 15.74 -4.24
N ALA A 214 -7.70 14.96 -3.18
CA ALA A 214 -8.14 15.31 -1.84
C ALA A 214 -7.47 16.56 -1.28
N TYR A 215 -6.21 16.80 -1.64
CA TYR A 215 -5.49 18.02 -1.29
C TYR A 215 -6.01 19.25 -2.06
N GLU A 216 -6.34 19.07 -3.34
CA GLU A 216 -6.82 20.13 -4.24
C GLU A 216 -8.32 20.44 -4.08
N LYS A 217 -9.13 19.47 -3.64
CA LYS A 217 -10.60 19.53 -3.48
C LYS A 217 -11.11 20.58 -2.50
N LYS A 218 -10.24 21.38 -1.87
CA LYS A 218 -10.63 22.49 -0.96
C LYS A 218 -11.61 23.50 -1.57
N THR A 219 -11.85 23.47 -2.89
CA THR A 219 -12.69 24.41 -3.64
C THR A 219 -14.07 23.89 -4.06
N ALA A 220 -14.42 22.59 -3.93
CA ALA A 220 -15.67 22.04 -4.47
C ALA A 220 -16.56 21.30 -3.43
N PRO A 221 -17.85 21.68 -3.27
CA PRO A 221 -18.74 21.08 -2.26
C PRO A 221 -19.21 19.65 -2.58
N LYS A 222 -19.17 19.23 -3.84
CA LYS A 222 -19.53 17.86 -4.27
C LYS A 222 -18.50 17.35 -5.28
N TRP A 223 -17.88 16.21 -4.99
CA TRP A 223 -16.90 15.59 -5.87
C TRP A 223 -17.58 14.86 -7.02
N ARG A 224 -17.23 15.21 -8.26
CA ARG A 224 -17.91 14.69 -9.46
C ARG A 224 -17.74 13.18 -9.67
N TYR A 225 -16.62 12.60 -9.21
CA TYR A 225 -16.33 11.17 -9.37
C TYR A 225 -16.82 10.32 -8.19
N ASP A 226 -17.34 10.93 -7.12
CA ASP A 226 -17.96 10.17 -6.03
C ASP A 226 -19.31 9.60 -6.50
N LEU A 227 -19.42 8.31 -6.78
CA LEU A 227 -20.64 7.63 -7.24
C LEU A 227 -21.36 6.86 -6.12
N GLY A 228 -20.95 7.09 -4.87
CA GLY A 228 -21.39 6.34 -3.69
C GLY A 228 -20.44 5.20 -3.32
N ARG A 229 -20.30 4.96 -2.01
CA ARG A 229 -19.27 4.09 -1.40
C ARG A 229 -19.08 2.74 -2.09
N LYS A 230 -20.17 2.03 -2.40
CA LYS A 230 -20.11 0.71 -3.07
C LYS A 230 -19.48 0.81 -4.46
N LYS A 231 -19.98 1.72 -5.30
CA LYS A 231 -19.48 1.89 -6.68
C LYS A 231 -18.03 2.38 -6.67
N ASN A 232 -17.68 3.27 -5.73
CA ASN A 232 -16.32 3.77 -5.57
C ASN A 232 -15.35 2.64 -5.19
N PHE A 233 -15.76 1.76 -4.27
CA PHE A 233 -14.98 0.59 -3.89
C PHE A 233 -14.82 -0.38 -5.07
N GLU A 234 -15.91 -0.70 -5.80
CA GLU A 234 -15.89 -1.59 -6.96
C GLU A 234 -15.03 -1.03 -8.10
N GLN A 235 -14.87 0.28 -8.25
CA GLN A 235 -13.93 0.88 -9.20
C GLN A 235 -12.46 0.56 -8.90
N VAL A 236 -12.12 0.28 -7.64
CA VAL A 236 -10.75 -0.06 -7.22
C VAL A 236 -10.56 -1.58 -7.15
N PHE A 237 -11.49 -2.27 -6.50
CA PHE A 237 -11.37 -3.70 -6.17
C PHE A 237 -11.94 -4.65 -7.22
N GLY A 238 -12.76 -4.14 -8.14
CA GLY A 238 -13.56 -4.94 -9.06
C GLY A 238 -14.93 -5.31 -8.48
N ALA A 239 -15.83 -5.77 -9.35
CA ALA A 239 -17.15 -6.25 -8.99
C ALA A 239 -17.12 -7.71 -8.47
N ASP A 240 -16.13 -8.51 -8.89
CA ASP A 240 -15.98 -9.88 -8.41
C ASP A 240 -15.39 -9.93 -7.01
N LYS A 241 -16.25 -10.23 -6.04
CA LYS A 241 -15.91 -10.29 -4.61
C LYS A 241 -14.82 -11.32 -4.27
N ARG A 242 -14.64 -12.36 -5.10
CA ARG A 242 -13.62 -13.39 -4.88
C ARG A 242 -12.21 -12.82 -4.91
N TYR A 243 -12.02 -11.73 -5.65
CA TYR A 243 -10.72 -11.06 -5.82
C TYR A 243 -10.55 -9.86 -4.89
N TRP A 244 -11.49 -9.54 -4.01
CA TRP A 244 -11.36 -8.35 -3.15
C TRP A 244 -10.17 -8.41 -2.21
N PHE A 245 -9.85 -9.60 -1.70
CA PHE A 245 -8.73 -9.85 -0.80
C PHE A 245 -7.63 -10.68 -1.49
N VAL A 246 -7.51 -10.58 -2.81
CA VAL A 246 -6.47 -11.25 -3.59
C VAL A 246 -5.82 -10.20 -4.48
N PRO A 247 -4.47 -10.11 -4.53
CA PRO A 247 -3.77 -9.13 -5.36
C PRO A 247 -3.76 -9.56 -6.83
N SER A 248 -4.97 -9.74 -7.37
CA SER A 248 -5.27 -10.08 -8.76
C SER A 248 -6.64 -9.53 -9.13
N TYR A 249 -6.96 -9.50 -10.41
CA TYR A 249 -8.27 -9.11 -10.93
C TYR A 249 -8.87 -10.27 -11.73
N SER A 250 -10.19 -10.33 -11.81
CA SER A 250 -10.85 -11.18 -12.80
C SER A 250 -10.66 -10.58 -14.20
N GLU A 251 -10.68 -11.43 -15.23
CA GLU A 251 -10.65 -10.98 -16.64
C GLU A 251 -11.75 -9.96 -16.95
N GLU A 252 -12.93 -10.14 -16.38
CA GLU A 252 -14.06 -9.24 -16.56
C GLU A 252 -13.83 -7.89 -15.86
N ASP A 253 -13.23 -7.88 -14.67
CA ASP A 253 -12.88 -6.64 -13.98
C ASP A 253 -11.80 -5.86 -14.72
N LEU A 254 -10.80 -6.55 -15.30
CA LEU A 254 -9.79 -5.92 -16.16
C LEU A 254 -10.46 -5.29 -17.39
N ARG A 255 -11.37 -6.02 -18.06
CA ARG A 255 -12.11 -5.48 -19.21
C ARG A 255 -12.95 -4.25 -18.86
N ARG A 256 -13.51 -4.19 -17.65
CA ARG A 256 -14.38 -3.09 -17.20
C ARG A 256 -13.64 -1.93 -16.55
N MET A 257 -12.34 -2.06 -16.29
CA MET A 257 -11.56 -1.04 -15.62
C MET A 257 -11.52 0.23 -16.47
N PRO A 258 -12.10 1.37 -16.01
CA PRO A 258 -12.17 2.59 -16.84
C PRO A 258 -10.80 3.08 -17.30
N ALA A 259 -9.80 2.91 -16.44
CA ALA A 259 -8.41 3.25 -16.72
C ALA A 259 -7.78 2.47 -17.90
N LEU A 260 -8.31 1.30 -18.24
CA LEU A 260 -7.88 0.51 -19.40
C LEU A 260 -8.69 0.84 -20.67
N GLN A 261 -9.81 1.55 -20.54
CA GLN A 261 -10.70 1.89 -21.65
C GLN A 261 -10.48 3.30 -22.20
N GLY A 262 -9.71 4.14 -21.51
CA GLY A 262 -9.44 5.52 -21.91
C GLY A 262 -9.11 6.41 -20.71
N LEU A 263 -9.36 7.70 -20.85
CA LEU A 263 -9.07 8.71 -19.83
C LEU A 263 -10.34 9.24 -19.13
N ASP A 264 -11.51 8.79 -19.59
CA ASP A 264 -12.79 9.20 -19.03
C ASP A 264 -13.17 8.31 -17.86
N PHE A 265 -13.34 8.94 -16.69
CA PHE A 265 -13.85 8.29 -15.50
C PHE A 265 -15.33 8.58 -15.33
N PRO A 266 -16.15 7.60 -14.91
CA PRO A 266 -17.58 7.83 -14.71
C PRO A 266 -17.81 8.93 -13.66
N SER A 267 -18.58 9.96 -14.01
CA SER A 267 -18.92 11.07 -13.13
C SER A 267 -20.42 11.19 -12.92
N ARG A 268 -20.84 11.88 -11.84
CA ARG A 268 -22.25 12.25 -11.66
C ARG A 268 -22.73 13.07 -12.86
N PRO A 269 -24.00 12.91 -13.29
CA PRO A 269 -24.60 13.82 -14.25
C PRO A 269 -24.53 15.25 -13.69
N ASN A 270 -24.17 16.24 -14.53
CA ASN A 270 -24.22 17.64 -14.13
C ASN A 270 -25.67 17.97 -13.73
N SER A 271 -25.92 18.21 -12.45
CA SER A 271 -27.19 18.75 -11.95
C SER A 271 -27.34 20.25 -12.22
N GLY A 272 -26.87 20.70 -13.40
CA GLY A 272 -26.75 22.11 -13.79
C GLY A 272 -27.49 22.48 -15.09
N GLY A 273 -28.37 21.61 -15.58
CA GLY A 273 -29.36 21.98 -16.59
C GLY A 273 -30.67 22.39 -15.90
N GLN A 274 -30.65 23.50 -15.17
CA GLN A 274 -31.89 24.28 -15.00
C GLN A 274 -32.01 25.11 -16.27
N GLU A 275 -33.11 24.87 -16.98
CA GLU A 275 -33.58 25.68 -18.09
C GLU A 275 -33.45 27.17 -17.78
N LEU A 276 -32.80 27.90 -18.69
CA LEU A 276 -33.12 29.28 -19.04
C LEU A 276 -33.06 29.39 -20.57
#